data_AF-A0A151T300-F1
#
_entry.id   AF-A0A151T300-F1
#
_cell.length_a   1.000
_cell.length_b   1.000
_cell.length_c   1.000
_cell.angle_alpha   90.00
_cell.angle_beta   90.00
_cell.angle_gamma   90.00
#
_symmetry.space_group_name_H-M   'P 1'
#
loop_
_entity.id
_entity.type
_entity.pdbx_description
1 polymer ?
#
loop_
_entity_poly.entity_id
_entity_poly.type
_entity_poly.pdbx_seq_one_letter_code
_entity_poly.pdbx_strand_id
1 'polypeptide(L)'
;MKRCENRPKTFADSDVGKLVLDHSRKIRSRIIDQNVLNDMISMMIIEHDLPYSFIERKRFRELIQYLHPDAKIPSRRVATSNINKMYECEKEKLKLVLSKLPGRINLTSDVWTSCTTEGYISLTAHYVDQNWKLHSKMLNFSHFPPPHSGREMAKIIYGFLEDWGIETKIFSLTLDNASSNDKMQDYLKERLLLQNDGLLCGGEFFHIRCVAHILNLIVQEGLKVAGRAIHKIRESIKYVKGSEGRMRSFKACVAKVGGINTKMGLCLDVVTRWNSTFLMLESALLYRCAFTSLAFEDISYLICPTNEE
;
A
#
# COMPACT_ATOMS: atom_id res chain seq x y z
N MET A 1 0.61 15.40 10.67
CA MET A 1 0.43 16.59 9.79
C MET A 1 -0.37 17.63 10.57
N LYS A 2 0.28 18.61 11.23
CA LYS A 2 -0.41 19.72 11.90
C LYS A 2 -1.14 20.56 10.84
N ARG A 3 -2.42 20.83 11.07
CA ARG A 3 -3.30 21.60 10.19
C ARG A 3 -2.89 23.07 10.24
N CYS A 4 -2.77 23.70 9.07
CA CYS A 4 -2.91 25.15 8.96
C CYS A 4 -4.34 25.50 9.38
N GLU A 5 -4.48 26.25 10.46
CA GLU A 5 -5.73 26.89 10.85
C GLU A 5 -6.04 28.01 9.86
N ASN A 6 -6.87 27.71 8.86
CA ASN A 6 -7.73 28.71 8.24
C ASN A 6 -9.17 28.33 8.60
N ARG A 7 -9.59 28.77 9.79
CA ARG A 7 -10.97 28.73 10.25
C ARG A 7 -11.77 29.72 9.40
N PRO A 8 -12.83 29.33 8.68
CA PRO A 8 -13.84 30.29 8.26
C PRO A 8 -14.47 30.87 9.52
N LYS A 9 -14.58 32.19 9.55
CA LYS A 9 -15.20 32.97 10.61
C LYS A 9 -16.60 32.41 10.92
N THR A 10 -16.87 32.29 12.22
CA THR A 10 -18.18 32.36 12.89
C THR A 10 -19.42 32.31 11.98
N PHE A 11 -20.21 31.24 12.14
CA PHE A 11 -21.63 31.22 11.76
C PHE A 11 -22.38 32.27 12.61
N ALA A 12 -22.41 33.50 12.11
CA ALA A 12 -23.30 34.56 12.53
C ALA A 12 -23.70 35.33 11.27
N ASP A 13 -24.58 34.71 10.50
CA ASP A 13 -25.83 35.33 10.06
C ASP A 13 -26.57 34.27 9.26
N SER A 14 -27.71 33.84 9.79
CA SER A 14 -28.71 33.12 9.03
C SER A 14 -29.20 34.04 7.93
N ASP A 15 -28.54 34.03 6.78
CA ASP A 15 -29.04 34.67 5.57
C ASP A 15 -30.28 33.90 5.11
N VAL A 16 -31.44 34.39 5.56
CA VAL A 16 -32.79 33.92 5.23
C VAL A 16 -33.07 34.05 3.70
N GLY A 17 -32.14 34.63 2.93
CA GLY A 17 -32.29 35.04 1.53
C GLY A 17 -32.22 33.96 0.43
N LYS A 18 -32.25 32.65 0.72
CA LYS A 18 -32.30 31.62 -0.35
C LYS A 18 -33.49 30.64 -0.26
N LEU A 19 -34.55 30.99 0.46
CA LEU A 19 -35.84 30.34 0.31
C LEU A 19 -36.66 31.08 -0.76
N VAL A 20 -36.47 30.71 -2.04
CA VAL A 20 -37.35 31.19 -3.11
C VAL A 20 -38.65 30.40 -3.04
N LEU A 21 -39.67 31.01 -2.43
CA LEU A 21 -41.05 30.52 -2.46
C LEU A 21 -41.61 30.72 -3.87
N ASP A 22 -42.15 29.67 -4.46
CA ASP A 22 -43.01 29.79 -5.64
C ASP A 22 -44.39 30.36 -5.24
N HIS A 23 -45.17 30.87 -6.20
CA HIS A 23 -46.54 31.35 -6.02
C HIS A 23 -47.48 30.35 -5.31
N SER A 24 -47.09 29.07 -5.27
CA SER A 24 -47.76 27.98 -4.55
C SER A 24 -47.31 27.78 -3.09
N ARG A 25 -46.46 28.65 -2.51
CA ARG A 25 -45.89 28.56 -1.14
C ARG A 25 -45.13 27.26 -0.84
N LYS A 26 -44.65 26.53 -1.85
CA LYS A 26 -43.74 25.40 -1.65
C LYS A 26 -42.30 25.89 -1.47
N ILE A 27 -41.61 25.36 -0.47
CA ILE A 27 -40.17 25.53 -0.31
C ILE A 27 -39.49 24.90 -1.53
N ARG A 28 -38.77 25.69 -2.35
CA ARG A 28 -37.91 25.12 -3.38
C ARG A 28 -36.87 24.23 -2.71
N SER A 29 -36.78 22.98 -3.16
CA SER A 29 -35.65 22.11 -2.83
C SER A 29 -34.35 22.84 -3.21
N ARG A 30 -33.31 22.69 -2.38
CA ARG A 30 -31.99 23.27 -2.66
C ARG A 30 -31.49 22.72 -3.99
N ILE A 31 -31.29 23.58 -4.99
CA ILE A 31 -30.71 23.17 -6.28
C ILE A 31 -29.33 22.54 -6.00
N ILE A 32 -29.17 21.28 -6.36
CA ILE A 32 -27.89 20.59 -6.27
C ILE A 32 -27.00 21.04 -7.43
N ASP A 33 -25.80 21.51 -7.09
CA ASP A 33 -24.72 21.64 -8.05
C ASP A 33 -24.20 20.24 -8.41
N GLN A 34 -24.43 19.85 -9.67
CA GLN A 34 -24.09 18.53 -10.16
C GLN A 34 -22.58 18.26 -10.15
N ASN A 35 -21.74 19.29 -10.30
CA ASN A 35 -20.29 19.13 -10.23
C ASN A 35 -19.85 18.84 -8.80
N VAL A 36 -20.41 19.56 -7.83
CA VAL A 36 -20.13 19.31 -6.40
C VAL A 36 -20.57 17.89 -6.00
N LEU A 37 -21.74 17.43 -6.46
CA LEU A 37 -22.18 16.06 -6.20
C LEU A 37 -21.22 15.02 -6.81
N ASN A 38 -20.79 15.24 -8.05
CA ASN A 38 -19.86 14.34 -8.74
C ASN A 38 -18.49 14.28 -8.03
N ASP A 39 -17.98 15.42 -7.54
CA ASP A 39 -16.73 15.49 -6.80
C ASP A 39 -16.85 14.78 -5.46
N MET A 40 -17.95 14.97 -4.72
CA MET A 40 -18.22 14.26 -3.47
C MET A 40 -18.31 12.75 -3.67
N ILE A 41 -18.99 12.29 -4.73
CA ILE A 41 -19.05 10.87 -5.06
C ILE A 41 -17.67 10.32 -5.40
N SER A 42 -16.87 11.07 -6.17
CA SER A 42 -15.50 10.68 -6.54
C SER A 42 -14.61 10.57 -5.31
N MET A 43 -14.67 11.55 -4.40
CA MET A 43 -13.95 11.52 -3.12
C MET A 43 -14.37 10.35 -2.25
N MET A 44 -15.67 10.06 -2.13
CA MET A 44 -16.17 8.91 -1.38
C MET A 44 -15.62 7.59 -1.94
N ILE A 45 -15.53 7.44 -3.27
CA ILE A 45 -14.94 6.26 -3.90
C ILE A 45 -13.45 6.14 -3.53
N ILE A 46 -12.71 7.24 -3.61
CA ILE A 46 -11.26 7.27 -3.36
C ILE A 46 -10.94 7.03 -1.88
N GLU A 47 -11.59 7.76 -0.97
CA GLU A 47 -11.30 7.73 0.47
C GLU A 47 -11.64 6.39 1.13
N HIS A 48 -12.62 5.67 0.56
CA HIS A 48 -13.09 4.40 1.11
C HIS A 48 -12.71 3.19 0.25
N ASP A 49 -11.84 3.36 -0.75
CA ASP A 49 -11.38 2.30 -1.66
C ASP A 49 -12.54 1.48 -2.24
N LEU A 50 -13.60 2.19 -2.66
CA LEU A 50 -14.80 1.54 -3.18
C LEU A 50 -14.61 1.18 -4.65
N PRO A 51 -15.18 0.06 -5.12
CA PRO A 51 -15.20 -0.21 -6.55
C PRO A 51 -15.99 0.88 -7.28
N TYR A 52 -15.56 1.28 -8.49
CA TYR A 52 -16.28 2.28 -9.29
C TYR A 52 -17.76 1.93 -9.54
N SER A 53 -18.10 0.63 -9.52
CA SER A 53 -19.49 0.14 -9.65
C SER A 53 -20.35 0.35 -8.40
N PHE A 54 -19.77 0.82 -7.28
CA PHE A 54 -20.50 1.09 -6.04
C PHE A 54 -21.70 2.02 -6.26
N ILE A 55 -21.51 3.07 -7.07
CA ILE A 55 -22.54 4.07 -7.38
C ILE A 55 -23.71 3.53 -8.20
N GLU A 56 -23.56 2.32 -8.76
CA GLU A 56 -24.60 1.64 -9.53
C GLU A 56 -25.45 0.73 -8.63
N ARG A 57 -25.09 0.56 -7.35
CA ARG A 57 -25.86 -0.25 -6.41
C ARG A 57 -27.22 0.37 -6.14
N LYS A 58 -28.27 -0.45 -6.26
CA LYS A 58 -29.68 -0.05 -6.10
C LYS A 58 -29.93 0.78 -4.83
N ARG A 59 -29.48 0.30 -3.66
CA ARG A 59 -29.71 1.00 -2.37
C ARG A 59 -28.99 2.34 -2.27
N PHE A 60 -27.80 2.46 -2.85
CA PHE A 60 -27.09 3.74 -2.90
C PHE A 60 -27.87 4.75 -3.76
N ARG A 61 -28.37 4.31 -4.93
CA ARG A 61 -29.17 5.17 -5.80
C ARG A 61 -30.50 5.59 -5.17
N GLU A 62 -31.21 4.66 -4.55
CA GLU A 62 -32.43 4.95 -3.80
C GLU A 62 -32.20 5.96 -2.67
N LEU A 63 -31.08 5.84 -1.94
CA LEU A 63 -30.71 6.78 -0.89
C LEU A 63 -30.51 8.20 -1.44
N ILE A 64 -29.70 8.37 -2.48
CA ILE A 64 -29.45 9.69 -3.08
C ILE A 64 -30.75 10.28 -3.65
N GLN A 65 -31.56 9.45 -4.31
CA GLN A 65 -32.85 9.85 -4.87
C GLN A 65 -33.86 10.26 -3.79
N TYR A 66 -33.86 9.58 -2.64
CA TYR A 66 -34.67 9.94 -1.48
C TYR A 66 -34.24 11.30 -0.89
N LEU A 67 -32.93 11.54 -0.77
CA LEU A 67 -32.39 12.80 -0.27
C LEU A 67 -32.65 13.97 -1.23
N HIS A 68 -32.56 13.73 -2.54
CA HIS A 68 -32.81 14.74 -3.54
C HIS A 68 -33.30 14.12 -4.87
N PRO A 69 -34.61 14.21 -5.18
CA PRO A 69 -35.18 13.55 -6.36
C PRO A 69 -34.60 13.98 -7.72
N ASP A 70 -34.07 15.20 -7.84
CA ASP A 70 -33.50 15.64 -9.13
C ASP A 70 -31.99 15.37 -9.25
N ALA A 71 -31.37 14.72 -8.25
CA ALA A 71 -29.94 14.43 -8.26
C ALA A 71 -29.61 13.39 -9.35
N LYS A 72 -28.74 13.75 -10.30
CA LYS A 72 -28.32 12.83 -11.35
C LYS A 72 -27.08 12.08 -10.87
N ILE A 73 -27.23 10.79 -10.62
CA ILE A 73 -26.10 9.95 -10.22
C ILE A 73 -25.30 9.59 -11.48
N PRO A 74 -23.98 9.83 -11.53
CA PRO A 74 -23.18 9.47 -12.68
C PRO A 74 -23.17 7.96 -12.92
N SER A 75 -22.98 7.55 -14.18
CA SER A 75 -22.66 6.16 -14.49
C SER A 75 -21.25 5.81 -14.03
N ARG A 76 -20.93 4.52 -13.89
CA ARG A 76 -19.56 4.07 -13.57
C ARG A 76 -18.51 4.71 -14.49
N ARG A 77 -18.78 4.74 -15.80
CA ARG A 77 -17.87 5.34 -16.80
C ARG A 77 -17.62 6.83 -16.54
N VAL A 78 -18.67 7.58 -16.21
CA VAL A 78 -18.56 9.02 -15.92
C VAL A 78 -17.80 9.23 -14.61
N ALA A 79 -18.09 8.45 -13.56
CA ALA A 79 -17.36 8.54 -12.30
C ALA A 79 -15.86 8.21 -12.47
N THR A 80 -15.52 7.15 -13.22
CA THR A 80 -14.11 6.86 -13.55
C THR A 80 -13.46 8.02 -14.29
N SER A 81 -14.14 8.64 -15.25
CA SER A 81 -13.62 9.83 -15.95
C SER A 81 -13.43 11.02 -15.01
N ASN A 82 -14.34 11.26 -14.07
CA ASN A 82 -14.23 12.34 -13.09
C ASN A 82 -13.05 12.11 -12.13
N ILE A 83 -12.88 10.89 -11.64
CA ILE A 83 -11.74 10.50 -10.80
C ILE A 83 -10.42 10.69 -11.54
N ASN A 84 -10.33 10.29 -12.81
CA ASN A 84 -9.12 10.51 -13.61
C ASN A 84 -8.84 12.01 -13.81
N LYS A 85 -9.85 12.84 -14.06
CA LYS A 85 -9.66 14.31 -14.14
C LYS A 85 -9.17 14.89 -12.83
N MET A 86 -9.70 14.41 -11.70
CA MET A 86 -9.25 14.81 -10.37
C MET A 86 -7.79 14.43 -10.15
N TYR A 87 -7.40 13.21 -10.53
CA TYR A 87 -6.01 12.76 -10.51
C TYR A 87 -5.10 13.67 -11.34
N GLU A 88 -5.44 13.96 -12.59
CA GLU A 88 -4.61 14.85 -13.44
C GLU A 88 -4.49 16.26 -12.85
N CYS A 89 -5.58 16.80 -12.28
CA CYS A 89 -5.56 18.09 -11.59
C CYS A 89 -4.61 18.09 -10.38
N GLU A 90 -4.69 17.06 -9.53
CA GLU A 90 -3.79 16.92 -8.38
C GLU A 90 -2.34 16.63 -8.79
N LYS A 91 -2.13 15.88 -9.88
CA LYS A 91 -0.83 15.63 -10.48
C LYS A 91 -0.15 16.94 -10.88
N GLU A 92 -0.84 17.80 -11.63
CA GLU A 92 -0.31 19.09 -12.05
C GLU A 92 -0.03 20.02 -10.85
N LYS A 93 -0.89 20.03 -9.83
CA LYS A 93 -0.61 20.76 -8.57
C LYS A 93 0.67 20.24 -7.91
N LEU A 94 0.85 18.92 -7.83
CA LEU A 94 2.04 18.32 -7.23
C LEU A 94 3.29 18.60 -8.07
N LYS A 95 3.23 18.53 -9.41
CA LYS A 95 4.33 18.95 -10.29
C LYS A 95 4.79 20.38 -10.00
N LEU A 96 3.84 21.32 -9.84
CA LEU A 96 4.15 22.71 -9.47
C LEU A 96 4.83 22.82 -8.09
N VAL A 97 4.43 21.98 -7.12
CA VAL A 97 5.11 21.92 -5.82
C VAL A 97 6.54 21.42 -6.00
N LEU A 98 6.73 20.30 -6.68
CA LEU A 98 8.04 19.67 -6.90
C LEU A 98 8.99 20.58 -7.69
N SER A 99 8.49 21.28 -8.72
CA SER A 99 9.29 22.21 -9.53
C SER A 99 9.73 23.46 -8.76
N LYS A 100 9.00 23.85 -7.71
CA LYS A 100 9.36 24.99 -6.83
C LYS A 100 10.14 24.58 -5.59
N LEU A 101 10.37 23.29 -5.35
CA LEU A 101 11.20 22.84 -4.23
C LEU A 101 12.62 23.40 -4.35
N PRO A 102 13.14 24.07 -3.29
CA PRO A 102 14.53 24.52 -3.26
C PRO A 102 15.50 23.34 -3.02
N GLY A 103 15.02 22.29 -2.34
CA GLY A 103 15.79 21.08 -2.08
C GLY A 103 15.67 20.04 -3.19
N ARG A 104 16.44 18.95 -3.03
CA ARG A 104 16.39 17.77 -3.89
C ARG A 104 15.37 16.73 -3.40
N ILE A 105 15.04 15.79 -4.27
CA ILE A 105 14.04 14.73 -4.06
C ILE A 105 14.76 13.39 -3.89
N ASN A 106 14.37 12.63 -2.86
CA ASN A 106 14.80 11.25 -2.66
C ASN A 106 13.69 10.34 -3.17
N LEU A 107 14.06 9.26 -3.86
CA LEU A 107 13.12 8.30 -4.41
C LEU A 107 13.20 7.00 -3.64
N THR A 108 12.08 6.32 -3.49
CA THR A 108 12.04 4.88 -3.21
C THR A 108 11.30 4.20 -4.34
N SER A 109 11.82 3.09 -4.83
CA SER A 109 11.14 2.26 -5.82
C SER A 109 11.07 0.82 -5.34
N ASP A 110 9.99 0.15 -5.71
CA ASP A 110 9.80 -1.27 -5.46
C ASP A 110 9.21 -1.93 -6.70
N VAL A 111 9.68 -3.14 -6.99
CA VAL A 111 9.20 -3.98 -8.10
C VAL A 111 8.86 -5.34 -7.53
N TRP A 112 7.61 -5.75 -7.72
CA TRP A 112 7.14 -7.03 -7.22
C TRP A 112 6.25 -7.72 -8.26
N THR A 113 6.13 -9.04 -8.10
CA THR A 113 5.16 -9.85 -8.83
C THR A 113 3.92 -10.04 -7.95
N SER A 114 2.75 -9.71 -8.49
CA SER A 114 1.46 -9.90 -7.82
C SER A 114 1.10 -11.38 -7.67
N CYS A 115 0.05 -11.67 -6.90
CA CYS A 115 -0.52 -13.02 -6.84
C CYS A 115 -1.15 -13.48 -8.17
N THR A 116 -1.41 -12.56 -9.09
CA THR A 116 -1.85 -12.83 -10.47
C THR A 116 -0.67 -13.02 -11.43
N THR A 117 0.55 -13.13 -10.93
CA THR A 117 1.80 -13.30 -11.70
C THR A 117 2.18 -12.12 -12.60
N GLU A 118 1.59 -10.95 -12.34
CA GLU A 118 1.86 -9.72 -13.07
C GLU A 118 2.91 -8.88 -12.34
N GLY A 119 3.84 -8.28 -13.07
CA GLY A 119 4.82 -7.36 -12.49
C GLY A 119 4.21 -5.98 -12.27
N TYR A 120 4.56 -5.34 -11.16
CA TYR A 120 4.21 -3.96 -10.85
C TYR A 120 5.45 -3.22 -10.38
N ILE A 121 5.51 -1.93 -10.70
CA ILE A 121 6.51 -0.99 -10.21
C ILE A 121 5.82 0.17 -9.51
N SER A 122 6.38 0.58 -8.37
CA SER A 122 5.98 1.81 -7.70
C SER A 122 7.17 2.77 -7.58
N LEU A 123 6.90 4.06 -7.71
CA LEU A 123 7.88 5.11 -7.47
C LEU A 123 7.28 6.11 -6.49
N THR A 124 7.98 6.37 -5.40
CA THR A 124 7.57 7.34 -4.37
C THR A 124 8.64 8.39 -4.20
N ALA A 125 8.24 9.65 -4.20
CA ALA A 125 9.10 10.79 -3.92
C ALA A 125 9.00 11.21 -2.45
N HIS A 126 10.16 11.51 -1.87
CA HIS A 126 10.33 12.00 -0.51
C HIS A 126 11.11 13.29 -0.53
N TYR A 127 10.56 14.34 0.08
CA TYR A 127 11.17 15.67 0.08
C TYR A 127 10.79 16.44 1.35
N VAL A 128 11.62 17.43 1.68
CA VAL A 128 11.38 18.36 2.79
C VAL A 128 10.93 19.70 2.20
N ASP A 129 9.81 20.24 2.68
CA ASP A 129 9.32 21.53 2.24
C ASP A 129 9.99 22.71 2.99
N GLN A 130 9.62 23.94 2.61
CA GLN A 130 10.14 25.17 3.23
C GLN A 130 9.80 25.31 4.73
N ASN A 131 8.82 24.54 5.22
CA ASN A 131 8.41 24.50 6.63
C ASN A 131 9.07 23.34 7.38
N TRP A 132 10.16 22.77 6.84
CA TRP A 132 10.90 21.64 7.43
C TRP A 132 10.04 20.39 7.64
N LYS A 133 9.03 20.20 6.79
CA LYS A 133 8.14 19.05 6.88
C LYS A 133 8.49 18.03 5.82
N LEU A 134 8.72 16.80 6.27
CA LEU A 134 8.87 15.65 5.38
C LEU A 134 7.53 15.31 4.72
N HIS A 135 7.56 15.16 3.41
CA HIS A 135 6.45 14.65 2.60
C HIS A 135 6.88 13.37 1.90
N SER A 136 5.92 12.46 1.77
CA SER A 136 6.05 11.24 0.97
C SER A 136 4.86 11.18 0.02
N LYS A 137 5.13 11.06 -1.28
CA LYS A 137 4.13 11.10 -2.35
C LYS A 137 4.40 9.98 -3.34
N MET A 138 3.46 9.06 -3.46
CA MET A 138 3.47 8.06 -4.54
C MET A 138 3.27 8.78 -5.87
N LEU A 139 4.28 8.70 -6.72
CA LEU A 139 4.27 9.31 -8.04
C LEU A 139 3.69 8.36 -9.07
N ASN A 140 4.10 7.09 -9.01
CA ASN A 140 3.68 6.08 -9.98
C ASN A 140 3.38 4.78 -9.27
N PHE A 141 2.34 4.12 -9.76
CA PHE A 141 2.02 2.72 -9.52
C PHE A 141 1.53 2.16 -10.85
N SER A 142 2.32 1.31 -11.48
CA SER A 142 2.04 0.87 -12.85
C SER A 142 2.36 -0.59 -13.05
N HIS A 143 1.57 -1.22 -13.92
CA HIS A 143 1.87 -2.54 -14.45
C HIS A 143 3.20 -2.51 -15.21
N PHE A 144 4.08 -3.45 -14.88
CA PHE A 144 5.41 -3.61 -15.46
C PHE A 144 5.56 -5.03 -16.02
N PRO A 145 5.23 -5.25 -17.29
CA PRO A 145 5.37 -6.56 -17.92
C PRO A 145 6.86 -6.91 -18.14
N PRO A 146 7.19 -8.20 -18.31
CA PRO A 146 8.54 -8.61 -18.71
C PRO A 146 8.99 -7.95 -20.02
N PRO A 147 10.31 -7.74 -20.22
CA PRO A 147 11.40 -8.23 -19.39
C PRO A 147 11.76 -7.29 -18.22
N HIS A 148 11.85 -7.85 -17.01
CA HIS A 148 12.25 -7.13 -15.78
C HIS A 148 13.77 -6.92 -15.66
N SER A 149 14.41 -6.50 -16.76
CA SER A 149 15.84 -6.24 -16.76
C SER A 149 16.17 -4.90 -16.09
N GLY A 150 17.39 -4.79 -15.55
CA GLY A 150 17.90 -3.53 -14.97
C GLY A 150 17.74 -2.33 -15.91
N ARG A 151 18.02 -2.53 -17.20
CA ARG A 151 17.93 -1.50 -18.23
C ARG A 151 16.48 -1.03 -18.50
N GLU A 152 15.54 -1.96 -18.57
CA GLU A 152 14.13 -1.61 -18.82
C GLU A 152 13.51 -0.93 -17.59
N MET A 153 13.86 -1.38 -16.38
CA MET A 153 13.46 -0.67 -15.15
C MET A 153 14.00 0.75 -15.11
N ALA A 154 15.27 0.96 -15.48
CA ALA A 154 15.89 2.29 -15.51
C ALA A 154 15.17 3.22 -16.51
N LYS A 155 14.84 2.73 -17.71
CA LYS A 155 14.08 3.50 -18.72
C LYS A 155 12.71 3.92 -18.21
N ILE A 156 11.99 3.01 -17.57
CA ILE A 156 10.64 3.30 -17.05
C ILE A 156 10.71 4.33 -15.93
N ILE A 157 11.61 4.15 -14.96
CA ILE A 157 11.79 5.11 -13.88
C ILE A 157 12.18 6.47 -14.46
N TYR A 158 13.13 6.53 -15.39
CA TYR A 158 13.52 7.77 -16.04
C TYR A 158 12.33 8.43 -16.78
N GLY A 159 11.51 7.66 -17.49
CA GLY A 159 10.28 8.16 -18.12
C GLY A 159 9.26 8.72 -17.11
N PHE A 160 9.18 8.15 -15.91
CA PHE A 160 8.41 8.76 -14.82
C PHE A 160 9.02 10.10 -14.41
N LEU A 161 10.33 10.19 -14.24
CA LEU A 161 10.99 11.45 -13.88
C LEU A 161 10.71 12.55 -14.91
N GLU A 162 10.75 12.22 -16.20
CA GLU A 162 10.41 13.14 -17.30
C GLU A 162 8.94 13.56 -17.27
N ASP A 163 8.00 12.63 -17.08
CA ASP A 163 6.57 12.94 -16.94
C ASP A 163 6.31 13.89 -15.76
N TRP A 164 7.03 13.71 -14.66
CA TRP A 164 6.95 14.57 -13.47
C TRP A 164 7.78 15.87 -13.57
N GLY A 165 8.72 15.97 -14.52
CA GLY A 165 9.62 17.12 -14.67
C GLY A 165 10.57 17.31 -13.49
N ILE A 166 11.09 16.21 -12.93
CA ILE A 166 11.92 16.21 -11.71
C ILE A 166 13.30 15.59 -11.89
N GLU A 167 13.68 15.23 -13.13
CA GLU A 167 14.92 14.56 -13.46
C GLU A 167 16.18 15.30 -12.97
N THR A 168 16.17 16.63 -12.99
CA THR A 168 17.27 17.48 -12.50
C THR A 168 17.30 17.67 -10.98
N LYS A 169 16.27 17.19 -10.27
CA LYS A 169 16.09 17.42 -8.83
C LYS A 169 16.39 16.21 -7.98
N ILE A 170 16.78 15.09 -8.57
CA ILE A 170 17.00 13.86 -7.83
C ILE A 170 18.29 13.95 -7.01
N PHE A 171 18.23 13.42 -5.79
CA PHE A 171 19.40 13.21 -4.95
C PHE A 171 19.76 11.73 -4.85
N SER A 172 18.81 10.90 -4.44
CA SER A 172 19.02 9.48 -4.21
C SER A 172 17.82 8.64 -4.63
N LEU A 173 18.06 7.34 -4.81
CA LEU A 173 17.11 6.29 -5.07
C LEU A 173 17.38 5.14 -4.09
N THR A 174 16.38 4.82 -3.28
CA THR A 174 16.41 3.72 -2.33
C THR A 174 15.70 2.50 -2.92
N LEU A 175 16.38 1.35 -2.91
CA LEU A 175 15.92 0.09 -3.51
C LEU A 175 16.12 -1.07 -2.54
N ASP A 176 15.41 -2.17 -2.75
CA ASP A 176 15.76 -3.43 -2.07
C ASP A 176 17.10 -3.99 -2.58
N ASN A 177 17.56 -5.11 -2.02
CA ASN A 177 18.86 -5.67 -2.38
C ASN A 177 18.78 -6.71 -3.52
N ALA A 178 17.74 -6.67 -4.36
CA ALA A 178 17.69 -7.51 -5.54
C ALA A 178 18.85 -7.15 -6.50
N SER A 179 19.54 -8.15 -7.04
CA SER A 179 20.69 -7.94 -7.93
C SER A 179 20.34 -7.20 -9.23
N SER A 180 19.07 -7.25 -9.66
CA SER A 180 18.58 -6.49 -10.81
C SER A 180 18.61 -4.97 -10.56
N ASN A 181 18.48 -4.54 -9.31
CA ASN A 181 18.51 -3.13 -8.91
C ASN A 181 19.92 -2.53 -9.01
N ASP A 182 20.97 -3.32 -8.80
CA ASP A 182 22.36 -2.85 -8.94
C ASP A 182 22.62 -2.34 -10.38
N LYS A 183 22.22 -3.11 -11.39
CA LYS A 183 22.34 -2.69 -12.80
C LYS A 183 21.39 -1.55 -13.16
N MET A 184 20.18 -1.57 -12.60
CA MET A 184 19.18 -0.54 -12.88
C MET A 184 19.65 0.84 -12.44
N GLN A 185 20.13 0.95 -11.19
CA GLN A 185 20.59 2.23 -10.67
C GLN A 185 21.84 2.75 -11.40
N ASP A 186 22.73 1.86 -11.87
CA ASP A 186 23.89 2.26 -12.69
C ASP A 186 23.41 2.95 -13.98
N TYR A 187 22.52 2.31 -14.74
CA TYR A 187 21.97 2.88 -15.97
C TYR A 187 21.22 4.19 -15.73
N LEU A 188 20.43 4.27 -14.65
CA LEU A 188 19.69 5.47 -14.31
C LEU A 188 20.62 6.61 -13.88
N LYS A 189 21.63 6.31 -13.07
CA LYS A 189 22.66 7.27 -12.64
C LYS A 189 23.41 7.82 -13.85
N GLU A 190 23.90 6.96 -14.75
CA GLU A 190 24.56 7.37 -15.98
C GLU A 190 23.67 8.31 -16.79
N ARG A 191 22.39 7.98 -16.95
CA ARG A 191 21.43 8.82 -17.69
C ARG A 191 21.22 10.19 -17.03
N LEU A 192 21.09 10.24 -15.70
CA LEU A 192 20.90 11.49 -14.95
C LEU A 192 22.16 12.36 -14.95
N LEU A 193 23.36 11.76 -14.98
CA LEU A 193 24.64 12.48 -15.07
C LEU A 193 24.87 13.14 -16.44
N LEU A 194 24.16 12.72 -17.49
CA LEU A 194 24.18 13.41 -18.79
C LEU A 194 23.51 14.79 -18.74
N GLN A 195 22.75 15.08 -17.67
CA GLN A 195 22.17 16.40 -17.44
C GLN A 195 23.15 17.28 -16.65
N ASN A 196 23.36 18.52 -17.07
CA ASN A 196 24.22 19.47 -16.35
C ASN A 196 23.76 19.59 -14.88
N ASP A 197 24.65 19.27 -13.94
CA ASP A 197 24.40 19.24 -12.48
C ASP A 197 23.26 18.30 -12.02
N GLY A 198 22.94 17.27 -12.82
CA GLY A 198 21.80 16.38 -12.61
C GLY A 198 21.81 15.67 -11.25
N LEU A 199 22.98 15.29 -10.73
CA LEU A 199 23.13 14.64 -9.43
C LEU A 199 24.17 15.35 -8.54
N LEU A 200 23.86 15.43 -7.24
CA LEU A 200 24.79 15.99 -6.25
C LEU A 200 26.02 15.07 -6.11
N CYS A 201 27.22 15.67 -5.95
CA CYS A 201 28.48 14.93 -5.76
C CYS A 201 28.73 13.86 -6.84
N GLY A 202 28.36 14.12 -8.10
CA GLY A 202 28.49 13.14 -9.19
C GLY A 202 27.69 11.85 -8.96
N GLY A 203 26.66 11.90 -8.11
CA GLY A 203 25.85 10.75 -7.74
C GLY A 203 26.55 9.75 -6.80
N GLU A 204 27.58 10.16 -6.05
CA GLU A 204 28.24 9.31 -5.03
C GLU A 204 27.22 8.68 -4.07
N PHE A 205 26.20 9.44 -3.66
CA PHE A 205 25.15 9.01 -2.73
C PHE A 205 23.83 8.63 -3.43
N PHE A 206 23.88 8.32 -4.73
CA PHE A 206 22.67 8.10 -5.50
C PHE A 206 21.94 6.83 -5.07
N HIS A 207 22.64 5.71 -4.90
CA HIS A 207 22.00 4.43 -4.56
C HIS A 207 22.05 4.16 -3.06
N ILE A 208 20.88 4.02 -2.45
CA ILE A 208 20.72 3.66 -1.03
C ILE A 208 20.06 2.28 -0.96
N ARG A 209 20.65 1.38 -0.18
CA ARG A 209 20.06 0.05 0.07
C ARG A 209 19.00 0.14 1.15
N CYS A 210 17.89 -0.56 0.96
CA CYS A 210 16.79 -0.61 1.92
C CYS A 210 17.26 -1.25 3.25
N VAL A 211 17.22 -0.46 4.33
CA VAL A 211 17.61 -0.91 5.67
C VAL A 211 16.74 -2.05 6.16
N ALA A 212 15.43 -2.04 5.89
CA ALA A 212 14.54 -3.12 6.29
C ALA A 212 14.92 -4.45 5.62
N HIS A 213 15.40 -4.40 4.38
CA HIS A 213 15.89 -5.58 3.67
C HIS A 213 17.24 -6.04 4.23
N ILE A 214 18.16 -5.12 4.55
CA ILE A 214 19.43 -5.46 5.22
C ILE A 214 19.17 -6.14 6.57
N LEU A 215 18.24 -5.60 7.37
CA LEU A 215 17.83 -6.21 8.63
C LEU A 215 17.24 -7.60 8.42
N ASN A 216 16.41 -7.79 7.38
CA ASN A 216 15.92 -9.12 7.03
C ASN A 216 17.08 -10.08 6.74
N LEU A 217 18.07 -9.69 5.95
CA LEU A 217 19.24 -10.53 5.65
C LEU A 217 20.01 -10.93 6.91
N ILE A 218 20.26 -9.97 7.81
CA ILE A 218 20.93 -10.23 9.10
C ILE A 218 20.13 -11.25 9.92
N VAL A 219 18.81 -11.07 10.02
CA VAL A 219 17.93 -11.99 10.75
C VAL A 219 17.92 -13.37 10.11
N GLN A 220 17.80 -13.47 8.78
CA GLN A 220 17.80 -14.75 8.07
C GLN A 220 19.12 -15.51 8.28
N GLU A 221 20.26 -14.83 8.25
CA GLU A 221 21.55 -15.44 8.57
C GLU A 221 21.62 -15.94 10.02
N GLY A 222 21.17 -15.12 10.99
CA GLY A 222 21.14 -15.51 12.40
C GLY A 222 20.23 -16.72 12.68
N LEU A 223 19.09 -16.80 11.99
CA LEU A 223 18.13 -17.90 12.14
C LEU A 223 18.66 -19.25 11.63
N LYS A 224 19.74 -19.28 10.83
CA LYS A 224 20.34 -20.54 10.37
C LYS A 224 20.82 -21.43 11.52
N VAL A 225 21.22 -20.84 12.64
CA VAL A 225 21.64 -21.58 13.85
C VAL A 225 20.50 -22.47 14.40
N ALA A 226 19.25 -22.03 14.27
CA ALA A 226 18.06 -22.78 14.67
C ALA A 226 17.28 -23.35 13.46
N GLY A 227 17.93 -23.48 12.31
CA GLY A 227 17.26 -23.80 11.03
C GLY A 227 16.45 -25.09 11.06
N ARG A 228 16.91 -26.13 11.78
CA ARG A 228 16.22 -27.42 11.92
C ARG A 228 14.89 -27.28 12.68
N ALA A 229 14.92 -26.64 13.86
CA ALA A 229 13.75 -26.39 14.68
C ALA A 229 12.73 -25.53 13.92
N ILE A 230 13.20 -24.43 13.33
CA ILE A 230 12.37 -23.54 12.51
C ILE A 230 11.72 -24.30 11.34
N HIS A 231 12.47 -25.17 10.66
CA HIS A 231 11.93 -25.98 9.57
C HIS A 231 10.80 -26.90 10.06
N LYS A 232 11.01 -27.66 11.14
CA LYS A 232 9.97 -28.55 11.69
C LYS A 232 8.72 -27.81 12.15
N ILE A 233 8.88 -26.67 12.83
CA ILE A 233 7.75 -25.83 13.24
C ILE A 233 6.98 -25.32 12.00
N ARG A 234 7.69 -24.83 10.98
CA ARG A 234 7.10 -24.36 9.74
C ARG A 234 6.32 -25.47 9.03
N GLU A 235 6.91 -26.64 8.88
CA GLU A 235 6.25 -27.79 8.24
C GLU A 235 5.06 -28.28 9.06
N SER A 236 5.12 -28.19 10.39
CA SER A 236 3.99 -28.52 11.27
C SER A 236 2.80 -27.59 11.05
N ILE A 237 3.06 -26.29 10.93
CA ILE A 237 2.02 -25.31 10.63
C ILE A 237 1.45 -25.53 9.22
N LYS A 238 2.29 -25.84 8.23
CA LYS A 238 1.84 -26.22 6.88
C LYS A 238 0.99 -27.48 6.89
N TYR A 239 1.37 -28.49 7.68
CA TYR A 239 0.61 -29.72 7.82
C TYR A 239 -0.81 -29.43 8.31
N VAL A 240 -0.92 -28.72 9.44
CA VAL A 240 -2.20 -28.33 10.04
C VAL A 240 -3.06 -27.50 9.07
N LYS A 241 -2.45 -26.56 8.34
CA LYS A 241 -3.15 -25.70 7.38
C LYS A 241 -3.41 -26.34 6.01
N GLY A 242 -2.82 -27.50 5.74
CA GLY A 242 -2.88 -28.13 4.42
C GLY A 242 -4.25 -28.71 4.04
N SER A 243 -5.13 -28.94 5.01
CA SER A 243 -6.52 -29.33 4.74
C SER A 243 -7.47 -28.96 5.87
N GLU A 244 -8.75 -28.84 5.55
CA GLU A 244 -9.79 -28.62 6.57
C GLU A 244 -9.87 -29.76 7.58
N GLY A 245 -9.62 -31.01 7.15
CA GLY A 245 -9.61 -32.18 8.02
C GLY A 245 -8.50 -32.12 9.06
N ARG A 246 -7.27 -31.78 8.64
CA ARG A 246 -6.12 -31.60 9.55
C ARG A 246 -6.34 -30.43 10.51
N MET A 247 -6.88 -29.32 10.01
CA MET A 247 -7.25 -28.17 10.85
C MET A 247 -8.31 -28.55 11.90
N ARG A 248 -9.32 -29.35 11.53
CA ARG A 248 -10.34 -29.85 12.47
C ARG A 248 -9.73 -30.76 13.54
N SER A 249 -8.89 -31.71 13.14
CA SER A 249 -8.17 -32.60 14.08
C SER A 249 -7.30 -31.80 15.05
N PHE A 250 -6.55 -30.82 14.55
CA PHE A 250 -5.74 -29.96 15.39
C PHE A 250 -6.57 -29.11 16.37
N LYS A 251 -7.71 -28.57 15.95
CA LYS A 251 -8.63 -27.87 16.86
C LYS A 251 -9.15 -28.78 17.97
N ALA A 252 -9.41 -30.05 17.69
CA ALA A 252 -9.78 -31.04 18.70
C ALA A 252 -8.64 -31.28 19.70
N CYS A 253 -7.40 -31.38 19.22
CA CYS A 253 -6.20 -31.49 20.08
C CYS A 253 -6.05 -30.25 20.98
N VAL A 254 -6.25 -29.04 20.44
CA VAL A 254 -6.22 -27.79 21.22
C VAL A 254 -7.28 -27.79 22.33
N ALA A 255 -8.50 -28.24 22.03
CA ALA A 255 -9.56 -28.35 23.03
C ALA A 255 -9.27 -29.42 24.10
N LYS A 256 -8.68 -30.55 23.70
CA LYS A 256 -8.30 -31.66 24.59
C LYS A 256 -7.20 -31.28 25.58
N VAL A 257 -6.17 -30.57 25.11
CA VAL A 257 -5.06 -30.11 25.95
C VAL A 257 -5.51 -29.03 26.95
N GLY A 258 -6.41 -28.13 26.54
CA GLY A 258 -6.90 -27.04 27.38
C GLY A 258 -5.84 -25.97 27.70
N GLY A 259 -6.26 -24.85 28.28
CA GLY A 259 -5.34 -23.80 28.76
C GLY A 259 -4.61 -22.97 27.69
N ILE A 260 -4.87 -23.20 26.39
CA ILE A 260 -4.23 -22.46 25.29
C ILE A 260 -5.01 -21.17 25.02
N ASN A 261 -4.30 -20.03 24.99
CA ASN A 261 -4.87 -18.76 24.57
C ASN A 261 -5.03 -18.71 23.04
N THR A 262 -6.24 -18.98 22.56
CA THR A 262 -6.55 -19.06 21.12
C THR A 262 -6.77 -17.70 20.43
N LYS A 263 -6.57 -16.58 21.14
CA LYS A 263 -6.64 -15.24 20.52
C LYS A 263 -5.55 -15.04 19.47
N MET A 264 -4.39 -15.66 19.66
CA MET A 264 -3.31 -15.67 18.67
C MET A 264 -3.35 -17.00 17.92
N GLY A 265 -3.81 -16.98 16.66
CA GLY A 265 -3.81 -18.17 15.81
C GLY A 265 -2.43 -18.49 15.24
N LEU A 266 -2.25 -19.73 14.79
CA LEU A 266 -1.04 -20.15 14.08
C LEU A 266 -0.84 -19.31 12.80
N CYS A 267 0.33 -18.69 12.66
CA CYS A 267 0.73 -17.96 11.46
C CYS A 267 1.92 -18.66 10.77
N LEU A 268 1.98 -18.59 9.44
CA LEU A 268 3.15 -19.07 8.70
C LEU A 268 4.06 -17.86 8.47
N ASP A 269 5.37 -18.05 8.56
CA ASP A 269 6.32 -16.97 8.30
C ASP A 269 6.41 -16.61 6.81
N VAL A 270 6.95 -15.42 6.54
CA VAL A 270 7.14 -14.86 5.20
C VAL A 270 8.61 -14.44 5.11
N VAL A 271 9.40 -15.20 4.35
CA VAL A 271 10.87 -15.07 4.29
C VAL A 271 11.36 -13.64 3.97
N THR A 272 10.57 -12.86 3.23
CA THR A 272 10.89 -11.46 2.88
C THR A 272 10.58 -10.45 3.99
N ARG A 273 9.98 -10.87 5.12
CA ARG A 273 9.63 -10.03 6.27
C ARG A 273 10.40 -10.47 7.50
N TRP A 274 11.32 -9.61 7.94
CA TRP A 274 12.28 -9.84 9.03
C TRP A 274 11.67 -10.32 10.35
N ASN A 275 10.47 -9.85 10.71
CA ASN A 275 9.82 -10.21 11.97
C ASN A 275 8.89 -11.43 11.86
N SER A 276 8.66 -11.98 10.66
CA SER A 276 7.62 -13.00 10.46
C SER A 276 7.94 -14.35 11.10
N THR A 277 9.22 -14.77 11.09
CA THR A 277 9.64 -16.02 11.75
C THR A 277 9.49 -15.90 13.26
N PHE A 278 9.79 -14.74 13.86
CA PHE A 278 9.52 -14.49 15.28
C PHE A 278 8.04 -14.69 15.61
N LEU A 279 7.13 -14.08 14.84
CA LEU A 279 5.68 -14.22 15.06
C LEU A 279 5.21 -15.67 14.87
N MET A 280 5.76 -16.40 13.89
CA MET A 280 5.48 -17.82 13.69
C MET A 280 5.88 -18.62 14.93
N LEU A 281 7.10 -18.43 15.44
CA LEU A 281 7.61 -19.13 16.62
C LEU A 281 6.81 -18.77 17.88
N GLU A 282 6.53 -17.49 18.11
CA GLU A 282 5.72 -17.00 19.23
C GLU A 282 4.32 -17.64 19.22
N SER A 283 3.68 -17.71 18.04
CA SER A 283 2.40 -18.40 17.90
C SER A 283 2.53 -19.91 18.13
N ALA A 284 3.52 -20.58 17.53
CA ALA A 284 3.69 -22.02 17.60
C ALA A 284 3.95 -22.52 19.03
N LEU A 285 4.71 -21.74 19.82
CA LEU A 285 5.01 -22.07 21.21
C LEU A 285 3.75 -22.20 22.07
N LEU A 286 2.73 -21.35 21.85
CA LEU A 286 1.44 -21.48 22.56
C LEU A 286 0.73 -22.82 22.28
N TYR A 287 0.99 -23.40 21.11
CA TYR A 287 0.34 -24.63 20.65
C TYR A 287 1.23 -25.87 20.77
N ARG A 288 2.38 -25.78 21.44
CA ARG A 288 3.34 -26.89 21.57
C ARG A 288 2.68 -28.20 22.01
N CYS A 289 1.92 -28.18 23.11
CA CYS A 289 1.23 -29.37 23.61
C CYS A 289 0.16 -29.90 22.65
N ALA A 290 -0.47 -29.02 21.85
CA ALA A 290 -1.42 -29.44 20.82
C ALA A 290 -0.72 -30.10 19.62
N PHE A 291 0.48 -29.67 19.23
CA PHE A 291 1.29 -30.39 18.23
C PHE A 291 1.69 -31.77 18.73
N THR A 292 2.13 -31.88 20.00
CA THR A 292 2.42 -33.17 20.62
C THR A 292 1.18 -34.07 20.65
N SER A 293 0.01 -33.54 21.03
CA SER A 293 -1.25 -34.28 20.98
C SER A 293 -1.60 -34.73 19.56
N LEU A 294 -1.39 -33.88 18.54
CA LEU A 294 -1.65 -34.23 17.15
C LEU A 294 -0.77 -35.40 16.68
N ALA A 295 0.49 -35.48 17.13
CA ALA A 295 1.39 -36.58 16.77
C ALA A 295 0.94 -37.94 17.31
N PHE A 296 0.18 -37.96 18.42
CA PHE A 296 -0.43 -39.18 18.92
C PHE A 296 -1.70 -39.57 18.16
N GLU A 297 -2.50 -38.59 17.73
CA GLU A 297 -3.80 -38.82 17.10
C GLU A 297 -3.72 -39.05 15.58
N ASP A 298 -2.70 -38.50 14.93
CA ASP A 298 -2.52 -38.57 13.47
C ASP A 298 -1.17 -39.18 13.11
N ILE A 299 -1.19 -40.47 12.76
CA ILE A 299 -0.01 -41.25 12.36
C ILE A 299 0.69 -40.65 11.13
N SER A 300 -0.03 -39.86 10.31
CA SER A 300 0.55 -39.20 9.14
C SER A 300 1.35 -37.94 9.50
N TYR A 301 1.28 -37.45 10.73
CA TYR A 301 2.02 -36.29 11.21
C TYR A 301 3.39 -36.68 11.79
N LEU A 302 4.40 -36.78 10.92
CA LEU A 302 5.74 -37.32 11.26
C LEU A 302 6.78 -36.26 11.67
N ILE A 303 6.39 -35.00 11.73
CA ILE A 303 7.32 -33.84 11.79
C ILE A 303 7.14 -33.00 13.06
N CYS A 304 6.64 -33.62 14.13
CA CYS A 304 6.46 -32.95 15.43
C CYS A 304 7.80 -32.40 15.96
N PRO A 305 7.88 -31.11 16.32
CA PRO A 305 9.04 -30.56 17.01
C PRO A 305 9.28 -31.28 18.35
N THR A 306 10.55 -31.50 18.72
CA THR A 306 10.91 -32.07 20.02
C THR A 306 10.86 -31.00 21.14
N ASN A 307 11.20 -31.38 22.37
CA ASN A 307 11.29 -30.43 23.47
C ASN A 307 12.53 -29.55 23.43
N GLU A 308 13.58 -29.98 22.72
CA GLU A 308 14.83 -29.25 22.50
C GLU A 308 14.73 -28.27 21.31
N GLU A 309 13.74 -28.48 20.44
CA GLU A 309 13.43 -27.66 19.25
C GLU A 309 12.31 -26.66 19.53
#